data_AF-A0AA38WUN2-F1
#
_entry.id   AF-A0AA38WUN2-F1
#
_cell.length_a   1.000
_cell.length_b   1.000
_cell.length_c   1.000
_cell.angle_alpha   90.00
_cell.angle_beta   90.00
_cell.angle_gamma   90.00
#
_symmetry.space_group_name_H-M   'P 1'
#
loop_
_entity.id
_entity.type
_entity.pdbx_description
1 polymer ?
#
loop_
_entity_poly.entity_id
_entity_poly.type
_entity_poly.pdbx_seq_one_letter_code
_entity_poly.pdbx_strand_id
1 'polypeptide(L)'
;MDEVVTNVWRQEALRLSFSTPIHKLCSLLKLTKVRLKEWHAQRLHDRRKEIDLLKQKLAALNCLADFVGLSSEDCLERGTILETIEQIDSLEVADPKQRAKLKWVTDGDENTVFFHGVINGRRRANRLHGLAANGTWIKNPNCLKNMAFDYF
;
A
#
# COMPACT_ATOMS: atom_id res chain seq x y z
N MET A 1 -9.67 0.59 -6.71
CA MET A 1 -9.53 -0.51 -5.73
C MET A 1 -10.77 -1.39 -5.72
N ASP A 2 -11.95 -0.83 -5.49
CA ASP A 2 -13.23 -1.58 -5.43
C ASP A 2 -13.54 -2.37 -6.69
N GLU A 3 -13.19 -1.84 -7.87
CA GLU A 3 -13.36 -2.55 -9.14
C GLU A 3 -12.48 -3.82 -9.21
N VAL A 4 -11.24 -3.78 -8.71
CA VAL A 4 -10.34 -4.94 -8.67
C VAL A 4 -10.91 -6.02 -7.76
N VAL A 5 -11.43 -5.62 -6.59
CA VAL A 5 -12.06 -6.55 -5.64
C VAL A 5 -13.32 -7.14 -6.26
N THR A 6 -14.19 -6.31 -6.82
CA THR A 6 -15.45 -6.75 -7.43
C THR A 6 -15.20 -7.72 -8.59
N ASN A 7 -14.21 -7.45 -9.44
CA ASN A 7 -13.85 -8.32 -10.56
C ASN A 7 -13.31 -9.68 -10.09
N VAL A 8 -12.45 -9.70 -9.07
CA VAL A 8 -11.95 -10.95 -8.47
C VAL A 8 -13.07 -11.78 -7.89
N TRP A 9 -13.99 -11.14 -7.17
CA TRP A 9 -15.07 -11.82 -6.47
C TRP A 9 -16.13 -12.36 -7.45
N ARG A 10 -16.39 -11.66 -8.55
CA ARG A 10 -17.29 -12.14 -9.61
C ARG A 10 -16.71 -13.33 -10.37
N GLN A 11 -15.43 -13.29 -10.75
CA GLN A 11 -14.80 -14.34 -11.57
C GLN A 11 -14.65 -15.66 -10.80
N GLU A 12 -14.25 -15.59 -9.53
CA GLU A 12 -13.90 -16.80 -8.76
C GLU A 12 -15.11 -17.39 -7.99
N ALA A 13 -16.19 -16.62 -7.80
CA ALA A 13 -17.41 -17.11 -7.16
C ALA A 13 -18.05 -18.31 -7.90
N LEU A 14 -17.86 -18.36 -9.22
CA LEU A 14 -18.34 -19.42 -10.12
C LEU A 14 -17.44 -20.66 -10.10
N ARG A 15 -16.14 -20.50 -9.85
CA ARG A 15 -15.12 -21.57 -9.95
C ARG A 15 -15.09 -22.50 -8.73
N LEU A 16 -15.59 -22.04 -7.59
CA LEU A 16 -15.50 -22.73 -6.29
C LEU A 16 -16.87 -23.19 -5.74
N SER A 17 -17.84 -23.46 -6.63
CA SER A 17 -19.23 -23.82 -6.28
C SER A 17 -19.34 -25.04 -5.36
N PHE A 18 -18.42 -26.00 -5.45
CA PHE A 18 -18.42 -27.25 -4.66
C PHE A 18 -17.47 -27.25 -3.45
N SER A 19 -16.87 -26.11 -3.09
CA SER A 19 -15.97 -26.02 -1.92
C SER A 19 -16.70 -25.59 -0.65
N THR A 20 -16.16 -25.94 0.52
CA THR A 20 -16.71 -25.46 1.81
C THR A 20 -16.68 -23.93 1.86
N PRO A 21 -17.66 -23.27 2.51
CA PRO A 21 -17.73 -21.81 2.56
C PRO A 21 -16.43 -21.15 3.05
N ILE A 22 -15.77 -21.76 4.04
CA ILE A 22 -14.50 -21.26 4.57
C ILE A 22 -13.34 -21.40 3.57
N HIS A 23 -13.29 -22.50 2.83
CA HIS A 23 -12.29 -22.70 1.78
C HIS A 23 -12.49 -21.71 0.63
N LYS A 24 -13.75 -21.44 0.26
CA LYS A 24 -14.12 -20.42 -0.73
C LYS A 24 -13.65 -19.04 -0.30
N LEU A 25 -13.96 -18.64 0.94
CA LEU A 25 -13.54 -17.35 1.49
C LEU A 25 -12.00 -17.23 1.53
N CYS A 26 -11.30 -18.23 2.05
CA CYS A 26 -9.84 -18.22 2.09
C CYS A 26 -9.21 -18.09 0.70
N SER A 27 -9.78 -18.76 -0.30
CA SER A 27 -9.30 -18.69 -1.68
C SER A 27 -9.53 -17.32 -2.30
N LEU A 28 -10.72 -16.74 -2.11
CA LEU A 28 -11.06 -15.38 -2.54
C LEU A 28 -10.14 -14.32 -1.93
N LEU A 29 -9.88 -14.42 -0.62
CA LEU A 29 -8.98 -13.50 0.08
C LEU A 29 -7.53 -13.61 -0.42
N LYS A 30 -7.04 -14.83 -0.69
CA LYS A 30 -5.71 -15.05 -1.26
C LYS A 30 -5.59 -14.43 -2.65
N LEU A 31 -6.57 -14.65 -3.53
CA LEU A 31 -6.55 -14.11 -4.88
C LEU A 31 -6.66 -12.58 -4.87
N THR A 32 -7.58 -12.04 -4.06
CA THR A 32 -7.78 -10.60 -3.91
C THR A 32 -6.49 -9.94 -3.43
N LYS A 33 -5.78 -10.55 -2.46
CA LYS A 33 -4.48 -10.06 -2.01
C LYS A 33 -3.44 -9.99 -3.14
N VAL A 34 -3.37 -11.00 -4.00
CA VAL A 34 -2.43 -11.00 -5.14
C VAL A 34 -2.77 -9.88 -6.12
N ARG A 35 -4.04 -9.78 -6.53
CA ARG A 35 -4.49 -8.75 -7.47
C ARG A 35 -4.34 -7.33 -6.93
N LEU A 36 -4.60 -7.12 -5.65
CA LEU A 36 -4.38 -5.83 -5.00
C LEU A 36 -2.90 -5.44 -4.98
N LYS A 37 -1.98 -6.41 -4.80
CA LYS A 37 -0.54 -6.13 -4.88
C LYS A 37 -0.12 -5.72 -6.29
N GLU A 38 -0.60 -6.43 -7.31
CA GLU A 38 -0.35 -6.10 -8.72
C GLU A 38 -0.88 -4.71 -9.05
N TRP A 39 -2.14 -4.44 -8.72
CA TRP A 39 -2.77 -3.14 -8.93
C TRP A 39 -2.03 -2.01 -8.21
N HIS A 40 -1.61 -2.23 -6.97
CA HIS A 40 -0.87 -1.25 -6.20
C HIS A 40 0.51 -0.96 -6.82
N ALA A 41 1.24 -1.99 -7.25
CA ALA A 41 2.53 -1.81 -7.92
C ALA A 41 2.38 -1.02 -9.22
N GLN A 42 1.37 -1.35 -10.03
CA GLN A 42 1.06 -0.62 -11.26
C GLN A 42 0.71 0.84 -10.97
N ARG A 43 -0.15 1.10 -9.99
CA ARG A 43 -0.55 2.47 -9.62
C ARG A 43 0.62 3.30 -9.10
N LEU A 44 1.56 2.72 -8.35
CA LEU A 44 2.79 3.41 -7.95
C LEU A 44 3.65 3.77 -9.16
N HIS A 45 3.78 2.86 -10.12
CA HIS A 45 4.53 3.11 -11.35
C HIS A 45 3.91 4.25 -12.19
N ASP A 46 2.60 4.22 -12.38
CA ASP A 46 1.88 5.25 -13.13
C ASP A 46 1.97 6.62 -12.44
N ARG A 47 1.84 6.66 -11.10
CA ARG A 47 2.07 7.88 -10.31
C ARG A 47 3.47 8.44 -10.45
N ARG A 48 4.50 7.57 -10.42
CA ARG A 48 5.89 8.02 -10.59
C ARG A 48 6.09 8.69 -11.94
N LYS A 49 5.56 8.08 -13.01
CA LYS A 49 5.58 8.67 -14.35
C LYS A 49 4.86 10.01 -14.42
N GLU A 50 3.71 10.13 -13.77
CA GLU A 50 2.95 11.38 -13.69
C GLU A 50 3.76 12.48 -13.00
N ILE A 51 4.37 12.19 -11.85
CA ILE A 51 5.27 13.13 -11.16
C ILE A 51 6.46 13.52 -12.04
N ASP A 52 7.09 12.56 -12.73
CA ASP A 52 8.24 12.84 -13.59
C ASP A 52 7.86 13.78 -14.75
N LEU A 53 6.68 13.57 -15.35
CA LEU A 53 6.15 14.45 -16.38
C LEU A 53 5.86 15.87 -15.84
N LEU A 54 5.22 15.96 -14.67
CA LEU A 54 4.93 17.24 -14.01
C LEU A 54 6.23 18.00 -13.68
N LYS A 55 7.27 17.30 -13.21
CA LYS A 55 8.59 17.88 -12.95
C LYS A 55 9.27 18.37 -14.21
N GLN A 56 9.15 17.66 -15.33
CA GLN A 56 9.68 18.11 -16.62
C GLN A 56 8.98 19.39 -17.10
N LYS A 57 7.65 19.45 -17.00
CA LYS A 57 6.89 20.67 -17.32
C LYS A 57 7.30 21.84 -16.42
N LEU A 58 7.43 21.60 -15.12
CA LEU A 58 7.87 22.61 -14.17
C LEU A 58 9.29 23.12 -14.50
N ALA A 59 10.20 22.23 -14.91
CA ALA A 59 11.54 22.62 -15.34
C ALA A 59 11.51 23.50 -16.61
N ALA A 60 10.65 23.18 -17.58
CA ALA A 60 10.47 24.00 -18.77
C ALA A 60 9.93 25.40 -18.44
N LEU A 61 8.94 25.50 -17.54
CA LEU A 61 8.42 26.78 -17.05
C LEU A 61 9.47 27.59 -16.29
N ASN A 62 10.29 26.94 -15.45
CA ASN A 62 11.39 27.62 -14.76
C ASN A 62 12.43 28.17 -15.75
N CYS A 63 12.80 27.41 -16.77
CA CYS A 63 13.67 27.91 -17.82
C CYS A 63 13.05 29.13 -18.53
N LEU A 64 11.77 29.07 -18.90
CA LEU A 64 11.08 30.22 -19.51
C LEU A 64 11.10 31.45 -18.60
N ALA A 65 10.89 31.25 -17.29
CA ALA A 65 10.96 32.32 -16.30
C ALA A 65 12.34 33.00 -16.26
N ASP A 66 13.42 32.22 -16.38
CA ASP A 66 14.79 32.72 -16.31
C ASP A 66 15.20 33.54 -17.56
N PHE A 67 14.64 33.24 -18.74
CA PHE A 67 15.02 33.88 -20.00
C PHE A 67 14.06 34.97 -20.47
N VAL A 68 12.75 34.70 -20.44
CA VAL A 68 11.72 35.52 -21.09
C VAL A 68 10.76 36.12 -20.06
N GLY A 69 10.66 35.49 -18.88
CA GLY A 69 9.61 35.77 -17.89
C GLY A 69 8.37 34.92 -18.14
N LEU A 70 7.49 34.82 -17.14
CA LEU A 70 6.26 34.04 -17.20
C LEU A 70 5.06 34.91 -17.57
N SER A 71 4.17 34.39 -18.42
CA SER A 71 2.85 34.99 -18.60
C SER A 71 1.96 34.71 -17.39
N SER A 72 0.80 35.38 -17.32
CA SER A 72 -0.20 35.09 -16.29
C SER A 72 -0.73 33.66 -16.38
N GLU A 73 -0.79 33.08 -17.58
CA GLU A 73 -1.23 31.71 -17.81
C GLU A 73 -0.17 30.70 -17.33
N ASP A 74 1.10 30.95 -17.66
CA ASP A 74 2.22 30.12 -17.20
C ASP A 74 2.37 30.11 -15.67
N CYS A 75 2.06 31.23 -15.02
CA CYS A 75 2.05 31.33 -13.55
C CYS A 75 0.96 30.45 -12.94
N LEU A 76 -0.23 30.41 -13.55
CA LEU A 76 -1.32 29.56 -13.11
C LEU A 76 -1.00 28.09 -13.35
N GLU A 77 -0.47 27.73 -14.52
CA GLU A 77 -0.05 26.34 -14.80
C GLU A 77 1.01 25.88 -13.79
N ARG A 78 2.03 26.72 -13.53
CA ARG A 78 3.06 26.43 -12.52
C ARG A 78 2.45 26.17 -11.14
N GLY A 79 1.50 27.01 -10.72
CA GLY A 79 0.79 26.84 -9.44
C GLY A 79 0.05 25.50 -9.36
N THR A 80 -0.73 25.17 -10.39
CA THR A 80 -1.48 23.90 -10.43
C THR A 80 -0.58 22.66 -10.46
N ILE A 81 0.58 22.74 -11.15
CA ILE A 81 1.56 21.65 -11.16
C ILE A 81 2.13 21.41 -9.76
N LEU A 82 2.52 22.49 -9.06
CA LEU A 82 3.06 22.40 -7.70
C LEU A 82 2.03 21.82 -6.73
N GLU A 83 0.79 22.30 -6.78
CA GLU A 83 -0.31 21.80 -5.96
C GLU A 83 -0.57 20.30 -6.23
N THR A 84 -0.55 19.88 -7.50
CA THR A 84 -0.76 18.48 -7.87
C THR A 84 0.34 17.58 -7.31
N ILE A 85 1.61 18.01 -7.39
CA ILE A 85 2.74 17.27 -6.82
C ILE A 85 2.58 17.14 -5.30
N GLU A 86 2.28 18.23 -4.59
CA GLU A 86 2.06 18.24 -3.15
C GLU A 86 0.91 17.31 -2.73
N GLN A 87 -0.20 17.32 -3.47
CA GLN A 87 -1.32 16.41 -3.24
C GLN A 87 -0.90 14.94 -3.40
N ILE A 88 -0.08 14.60 -4.41
CA ILE A 88 0.39 13.24 -4.60
C ILE A 88 1.32 12.81 -3.44
N ASP A 89 2.26 13.67 -3.05
CA ASP A 89 3.22 13.42 -1.97
C ASP A 89 2.51 13.24 -0.62
N SER A 90 1.51 14.09 -0.30
CA SER A 90 0.72 13.97 0.93
C SER A 90 -0.02 12.63 1.04
N LEU A 91 -0.52 12.11 -0.09
CA LEU A 91 -1.15 10.79 -0.15
C LEU A 91 -0.14 9.65 0.04
N GLU A 92 1.12 9.81 -0.39
CA GLU A 92 2.18 8.82 -0.13
C GLU A 92 2.55 8.75 1.37
N VAL A 93 2.53 9.88 2.09
CA VAL A 93 2.79 9.93 3.53
C VAL A 93 1.62 9.38 4.35
N ALA A 94 0.38 9.55 3.87
CA ALA A 94 -0.82 9.12 4.57
C ALA A 94 -0.94 7.59 4.75
N ASP A 95 -0.57 6.78 3.76
CA ASP A 95 -0.69 5.31 3.84
C ASP A 95 0.19 4.67 4.94
N PRO A 96 1.51 4.97 5.02
CA PRO A 96 2.36 4.53 6.13
C PRO A 96 1.83 4.99 7.49
N LYS A 97 1.36 6.24 7.59
CA LYS A 97 0.78 6.81 8.83
C LYS A 97 -0.42 5.99 9.29
N GLN A 98 -1.38 5.70 8.39
CA GLN A 98 -2.54 4.87 8.68
C GLN A 98 -2.14 3.44 9.09
N ARG A 99 -1.20 2.83 8.37
CA ARG A 99 -0.73 1.46 8.62
C ARG A 99 0.03 1.32 9.93
N ALA A 100 0.71 2.37 10.38
CA ALA A 100 1.37 2.39 11.69
C ALA A 100 0.36 2.33 12.85
N LYS A 101 -0.94 2.65 12.61
CA LYS A 101 -2.02 2.83 13.61
C LYS A 101 -1.57 3.61 14.86
N LEU A 102 -0.73 4.62 14.66
CA LEU A 102 -0.32 5.54 15.72
C LEU A 102 -1.36 6.63 15.80
N LYS A 103 -1.74 6.97 17.03
CA LYS A 103 -2.86 7.87 17.27
C LYS A 103 -2.39 9.33 17.46
N TRP A 104 -1.08 9.59 17.60
CA TRP A 104 -0.58 10.78 18.31
C TRP A 104 0.80 11.32 17.87
N VAL A 105 1.35 10.96 16.70
CA VAL A 105 2.65 11.54 16.30
C VAL A 105 2.42 12.95 15.77
N THR A 106 2.81 13.92 16.59
CA THR A 106 2.99 15.34 16.30
C THR A 106 3.49 15.54 14.87
N ASP A 107 2.71 16.29 14.08
CA ASP A 107 2.83 16.54 12.65
C ASP A 107 4.09 17.38 12.26
N GLY A 108 5.26 17.03 12.80
CA GLY A 108 6.49 17.79 12.63
C GLY A 108 7.41 17.28 11.52
N ASP A 109 7.30 16.02 11.10
CA ASP A 109 8.07 15.51 9.97
C ASP A 109 7.25 14.62 9.03
N GLU A 110 7.53 14.72 7.73
CA GLU A 110 7.00 13.83 6.68
C GLU A 110 7.79 12.51 6.63
N ASN A 111 8.40 12.08 7.76
CA ASN A 111 9.35 10.98 7.75
C ASN A 111 8.66 9.63 7.69
N THR A 112 8.53 9.13 6.47
CA THR A 112 8.04 7.78 6.18
C THR A 112 8.89 6.68 6.82
N VAL A 113 10.20 6.92 7.09
CA VAL A 113 11.10 5.94 7.72
C VAL A 113 10.62 5.60 9.13
N PHE A 114 10.18 6.58 9.90
CA PHE A 114 9.64 6.36 11.24
C PHE A 114 8.41 5.45 11.20
N PHE A 115 7.44 5.76 10.33
CA PHE A 115 6.23 4.95 10.18
C PHE A 115 6.55 3.52 9.74
N HIS A 116 7.48 3.34 8.81
CA HIS A 116 7.98 2.03 8.40
C HIS A 116 8.66 1.28 9.56
N GLY A 117 9.45 1.96 10.37
CA GLY A 117 10.05 1.42 11.59
C GLY A 117 9.01 0.86 12.55
N VAL A 118 7.95 1.63 12.82
CA VAL A 118 6.85 1.20 13.71
C VAL A 118 6.06 0.04 13.12
N ILE A 119 5.71 0.09 11.84
CA ILE A 119 5.04 -1.02 11.13
C ILE A 119 5.86 -2.30 11.25
N ASN A 120 7.18 -2.21 11.01
CA ASN A 120 8.07 -3.36 11.08
C ASN A 120 8.25 -3.87 12.51
N GLY A 121 8.32 -2.99 13.51
CA GLY A 121 8.34 -3.36 14.92
C GLY A 121 7.11 -4.17 15.32
N ARG A 122 5.92 -3.72 14.94
CA ARG A 122 4.67 -4.44 15.19
C ARG A 122 4.61 -5.78 14.47
N ARG A 123 5.09 -5.85 13.23
CA ARG A 123 5.21 -7.12 12.49
C ARG A 123 6.14 -8.11 13.18
N ARG A 124 7.25 -7.64 13.76
CA ARG A 124 8.17 -8.48 14.55
C ARG A 124 7.51 -8.98 15.83
N ALA A 125 6.89 -8.08 16.60
CA ALA A 125 6.23 -8.44 17.86
C ALA A 125 5.07 -9.42 17.67
N ASN A 126 4.30 -9.27 16.58
CA ASN A 126 3.15 -10.14 16.29
C ASN A 126 3.52 -11.41 15.50
N ARG A 127 4.80 -11.64 15.22
CA ARG A 127 5.22 -12.85 14.51
C ARG A 127 5.17 -14.03 15.48
N LEU A 128 4.35 -15.03 15.17
CA LEU A 128 4.37 -16.30 15.88
C LEU A 128 5.69 -17.03 15.57
N HIS A 129 6.61 -17.07 16.53
CA HIS A 129 7.92 -17.73 16.39
C HIS A 129 7.86 -19.25 16.66
N GLY A 130 6.83 -19.70 17.37
CA GLY A 130 6.61 -21.08 17.74
C GLY A 130 5.54 -21.19 18.81
N LEU A 131 5.13 -22.42 19.12
CA LEU A 131 4.22 -22.75 20.20
C LEU A 131 4.86 -23.84 21.05
N ALA A 132 4.65 -23.74 22.36
CA ALA A 132 5.01 -24.80 23.29
C ALA A 132 3.85 -25.81 23.37
N ALA A 133 4.14 -27.07 23.09
CA ALA A 133 3.19 -28.16 23.24
C ALA A 133 3.89 -29.39 23.82
N ASN A 134 3.29 -29.99 24.85
CA ASN A 134 3.81 -31.17 25.54
C ASN A 134 5.31 -31.03 25.93
N GLY A 135 5.68 -29.85 26.44
CA GLY A 135 7.06 -29.55 26.85
C GLY A 135 8.07 -29.33 25.71
N THR A 136 7.64 -29.39 24.44
CA THR A 136 8.50 -29.20 23.26
C THR A 136 8.17 -27.90 22.55
N TRP A 137 9.21 -27.15 22.15
CA TRP A 137 9.04 -25.91 21.38
C TRP A 137 9.00 -26.21 19.87
N ILE A 138 7.84 -26.00 19.27
CA ILE A 138 7.60 -26.28 17.85
C ILE A 138 7.75 -24.99 17.03
N LYS A 139 8.62 -25.00 16.02
CA LYS A 139 8.86 -23.86 15.11
C LYS A 139 8.40 -24.13 13.67
N ASN A 140 8.12 -25.39 13.31
CA ASN A 140 7.76 -25.75 11.95
C ASN A 140 6.36 -25.19 11.60
N PRO A 141 6.21 -24.38 10.54
CA PRO A 141 4.94 -23.75 10.18
C PRO A 141 3.79 -24.73 9.91
N ASN A 142 4.08 -25.88 9.30
CA ASN A 142 3.07 -26.90 9.02
C ASN A 142 2.61 -27.58 10.32
N CYS A 143 3.54 -27.87 11.23
CA CYS A 143 3.21 -28.42 12.56
C CYS A 143 2.38 -27.43 13.39
N LEU A 144 2.75 -26.14 13.36
CA LEU A 144 1.99 -25.09 14.04
C LEU A 144 0.56 -24.96 13.49
N LYS A 145 0.42 -25.05 12.16
CA LYS A 145 -0.89 -24.99 11.50
C LYS A 145 -1.78 -26.17 11.90
N ASN A 146 -1.24 -27.39 11.89
CA ASN A 146 -1.98 -28.58 12.28
C ASN A 146 -2.37 -28.52 13.77
N MET A 147 -1.44 -28.13 14.64
CA MET A 147 -1.72 -27.98 16.07
C MET A 147 -2.79 -26.93 16.37
N ALA A 148 -2.79 -25.80 15.65
CA ALA A 148 -3.84 -24.81 15.76
C ALA A 148 -5.19 -25.34 15.24
N PHE A 149 -5.18 -26.17 14.19
CA PHE A 149 -6.38 -26.82 13.68
C PHE A 149 -6.93 -27.88 14.66
N ASP A 150 -6.05 -28.67 15.28
CA ASP A 150 -6.46 -29.72 16.22
C ASP A 150 -6.99 -29.14 17.55
N TYR A 151 -6.59 -27.92 17.89
CA TYR A 151 -7.01 -27.23 19.12
C TYR A 151 -8.42 -26.61 19.04
N PHE A 152 -8.87 -26.19 17.85
CA PHE A 152 -10.14 -25.48 17.64
C PHE A 152 -11.15 -26.31 16.86
#